data_AF-A0A8H6QK65-F1
#
_entry.id   AF-A0A8H6QK65-F1
#
_cell.length_a   1.000
_cell.length_b   1.000
_cell.length_c   1.000
_cell.angle_alpha   90.00
_cell.angle_beta   90.00
_cell.angle_gamma   90.00
#
_symmetry.space_group_name_H-M   'P 1'
#
loop_
_entity.id
_entity.type
_entity.pdbx_description
1 polymer ?
#
loop_
_entity_poly.entity_id
_entity_poly.type
_entity_poly.pdbx_seq_one_letter_code
_entity_poly.pdbx_strand_id
1 'polypeptide(L)'
;MADFRFGPKTDRDREQVVYRTYICQISRFLDAHEIPNVLWGELVMNMLLIPLVIDGICIVIPDEHIDKARDLLLAAGCPPCQVGSHCPFYHPYASRAIPYAHFNLVDCGPLDFYKPEIFGENPREWYTLELFKKSDVLWGAPEIPLSPPTPSDPDYWTVTDDRLPEVAIEYQLGRIVDADYPVKIPSPARFAESLTLLYFRDNFPEETARGNHWDSLLVDMKVVLKKHCLFELEDLPEKNASHVGEKFAAAMRKAGEVPERSPWPSAVLGLPGWREELKRWEEEGEEEVKEEQTA
;
A
#
# COMPACT_ATOMS: atom_id res chain seq x y z
N MET A 1 25.83 -11.49 10.63
CA MET A 1 24.59 -11.76 9.88
C MET A 1 23.47 -11.07 10.65
N ALA A 2 22.58 -10.37 9.97
CA ALA A 2 21.36 -9.87 10.63
C ALA A 2 20.54 -11.09 11.06
N ASP A 3 20.10 -11.13 12.32
CA ASP A 3 19.20 -12.16 12.81
C ASP A 3 17.80 -11.55 12.90
N PHE A 4 16.94 -11.89 11.94
CA PHE A 4 15.55 -11.44 11.89
C PHE A 4 14.61 -12.32 12.75
N ARG A 5 15.15 -13.23 13.58
CA ARG A 5 14.37 -14.07 14.48
C ARG A 5 14.10 -13.35 15.78
N PHE A 6 13.02 -12.57 15.83
CA PHE A 6 12.52 -12.02 17.09
C PHE A 6 11.46 -12.95 17.70
N GLY A 7 11.58 -13.22 19.00
CA GLY A 7 10.61 -13.98 19.79
C GLY A 7 9.84 -13.06 20.74
N PRO A 8 8.86 -12.28 20.24
CA PRO A 8 8.11 -11.35 21.07
C PRO A 8 7.34 -12.10 22.16
N LYS A 9 7.30 -11.54 23.38
CA LYS A 9 6.73 -12.20 24.56
C LYS A 9 5.29 -11.76 24.86
N THR A 10 4.89 -10.61 24.34
CA THR A 10 3.56 -10.02 24.51
C THR A 10 3.06 -9.46 23.17
N ASP A 11 1.75 -9.26 23.02
CA ASP A 11 1.19 -8.65 21.81
C ASP A 11 1.70 -7.22 21.59
N ARG A 12 1.89 -6.47 22.67
CA ARG A 12 2.52 -5.15 22.63
C ARG A 12 3.96 -5.21 22.09
N ASP A 13 4.72 -6.25 22.45
CA ASP A 13 6.06 -6.45 21.89
C ASP A 13 5.99 -6.80 20.39
N ARG A 14 4.98 -7.58 19.96
CA ARG A 14 4.77 -7.91 18.54
C ARG A 14 4.54 -6.65 17.73
N GLU A 15 3.61 -5.80 18.17
CA GLU A 15 3.29 -4.53 17.51
C GLU A 15 4.52 -3.62 17.46
N GLN A 16 5.17 -3.35 18.60
CA GLN A 16 6.36 -2.49 18.64
C GLN A 16 7.48 -2.96 17.68
N VAL A 17 7.68 -4.27 17.58
CA VAL A 17 8.70 -4.85 16.70
C VAL A 17 8.36 -4.62 15.24
N VAL A 18 7.13 -4.84 14.83
CA VAL A 18 6.70 -4.66 13.43
C VAL A 18 6.71 -3.18 13.04
N TYR A 19 6.14 -2.31 13.88
CA TYR A 19 5.95 -0.90 13.56
C TYR A 19 7.24 -0.08 13.57
N ARG A 20 8.24 -0.47 14.36
CA ARG A 20 9.44 0.37 14.61
C ARG A 20 10.75 -0.35 14.34
N THR A 21 10.89 -1.56 14.89
CA THR A 21 12.19 -2.25 14.89
C THR A 21 12.51 -2.90 13.54
N TYR A 22 11.59 -3.69 13.01
CA TYR A 22 11.84 -4.46 11.81
C TYR A 22 11.99 -3.60 10.57
N ILE A 23 11.21 -2.54 10.41
CA ILE A 23 11.38 -1.61 9.28
C ILE A 23 12.81 -1.06 9.24
N CYS A 24 13.37 -0.67 10.38
CA CYS A 24 14.72 -0.14 10.47
C CYS A 24 15.77 -1.21 10.18
N GLN A 25 15.61 -2.42 10.74
CA GLN A 25 16.53 -3.53 10.50
C GLN A 25 16.54 -3.97 9.04
N ILE A 26 15.36 -4.08 8.41
CA ILE A 26 15.23 -4.54 7.03
C ILE A 26 15.77 -3.48 6.06
N SER A 27 15.37 -2.21 6.19
CA SER A 27 15.90 -1.16 5.32
C SER A 27 17.41 -0.99 5.47
N ARG A 28 17.94 -1.02 6.70
CA ARG A 28 19.39 -1.00 6.94
C ARG A 28 20.10 -2.18 6.26
N PHE A 29 19.52 -3.37 6.36
CA PHE A 29 20.07 -4.57 5.74
C PHE A 29 20.10 -4.45 4.20
N LEU A 30 19.02 -3.96 3.59
CA LEU A 30 18.93 -3.78 2.14
C LEU A 30 19.89 -2.68 1.64
N ASP A 31 19.93 -1.53 2.30
CA ASP A 31 20.83 -0.43 1.94
C ASP A 31 22.31 -0.83 2.09
N ALA A 32 22.66 -1.62 3.12
CA ALA A 32 24.02 -2.15 3.29
C ALA A 32 24.44 -3.13 2.18
N HIS A 33 23.50 -3.65 1.40
CA HIS A 33 23.74 -4.49 0.22
C HIS A 33 23.47 -3.75 -1.11
N GLU A 34 23.42 -2.42 -1.06
CA GLU A 34 23.20 -1.54 -2.21
C GLU A 34 21.87 -1.82 -2.91
N ILE A 35 20.81 -2.05 -2.13
CA ILE A 35 19.45 -2.25 -2.63
C ILE A 35 18.59 -1.07 -2.21
N PRO A 36 18.27 -0.14 -3.14
CA PRO A 36 17.30 0.91 -2.88
C PRO A 36 15.96 0.29 -2.48
N ASN A 37 15.34 0.84 -1.44
CA ASN A 37 14.10 0.37 -0.90
C ASN A 37 13.30 1.54 -0.32
N VAL A 38 11.98 1.42 -0.31
CA VAL A 38 11.08 2.38 0.33
C VAL A 38 9.92 1.61 0.97
N LEU A 39 9.53 2.01 2.18
CA LEU A 39 8.37 1.46 2.85
C LEU A 39 7.09 1.85 2.10
N TRP A 40 6.09 0.99 2.12
CA TRP A 40 4.82 1.17 1.42
C TRP A 40 3.64 0.65 2.25
N GLY A 41 2.43 0.81 1.74
CA GLY A 41 1.22 0.20 2.28
C GLY A 41 0.67 0.88 3.53
N GLU A 42 -0.07 0.11 4.31
CA GLU A 42 -0.88 0.56 5.43
C GLU A 42 -0.03 1.14 6.57
N LEU A 43 1.20 0.66 6.76
CA LEU A 43 2.12 1.22 7.74
C LEU A 43 2.54 2.65 7.39
N VAL A 44 2.66 2.99 6.11
CA VAL A 44 2.89 4.38 5.69
C VAL A 44 1.65 5.23 5.99
N MET A 45 0.44 4.72 5.78
CA MET A 45 -0.80 5.43 6.12
C MET A 45 -0.88 5.77 7.62
N ASN A 46 -0.41 4.88 8.50
CA ASN A 46 -0.31 5.14 9.94
C ASN A 46 0.66 6.30 10.24
N MET A 47 1.79 6.37 9.54
CA MET A 47 2.71 7.52 9.62
C MET A 47 2.06 8.82 9.11
N LEU A 48 1.10 8.71 8.18
CA LEU A 48 0.29 9.83 7.69
C LEU A 48 -0.98 10.09 8.55
N LEU A 49 -1.01 9.58 9.78
CA LEU A 49 -2.07 9.76 10.79
C LEU A 49 -3.41 9.05 10.51
N ILE A 50 -3.45 8.08 9.60
CA ILE A 50 -4.63 7.23 9.38
C ILE A 50 -4.49 5.96 10.20
N PRO A 51 -5.38 5.64 11.16
CA PRO A 51 -5.21 4.51 12.07
C PRO A 51 -5.68 3.19 11.44
N LEU A 52 -4.85 2.58 10.59
CA LEU A 52 -5.11 1.28 10.00
C LEU A 52 -4.49 0.15 10.83
N VAL A 53 -5.19 -1.00 10.84
CA VAL A 53 -4.60 -2.26 11.28
C VAL A 53 -3.62 -2.72 10.21
N ILE A 54 -2.39 -3.01 10.61
CA ILE A 54 -1.38 -3.55 9.69
C ILE A 54 -1.31 -5.05 9.82
N ASP A 55 -1.14 -5.75 8.69
CA ASP A 55 -0.96 -7.20 8.64
C ASP A 55 0.47 -7.59 8.18
N GLY A 56 1.33 -6.59 7.97
CA GLY A 56 2.69 -6.80 7.49
C GLY A 56 3.47 -5.51 7.23
N ILE A 57 4.71 -5.69 6.80
CA ILE A 57 5.65 -4.67 6.37
C ILE A 57 5.77 -4.76 4.85
N CYS A 58 5.32 -3.73 4.14
CA CYS A 58 5.41 -3.67 2.69
C CYS A 58 6.61 -2.83 2.27
N ILE A 59 7.48 -3.38 1.43
CA ILE A 59 8.67 -2.69 0.90
C ILE A 59 8.65 -2.75 -0.61
N VAL A 60 8.84 -1.60 -1.24
CA VAL A 60 9.01 -1.50 -2.69
C VAL A 60 10.49 -1.43 -3.03
N ILE A 61 10.89 -2.22 -4.03
CA ILE A 61 12.27 -2.36 -4.50
C ILE A 61 12.29 -2.16 -6.02
N PRO A 62 13.29 -1.45 -6.58
CA PRO A 62 13.46 -1.39 -8.03
C PRO A 62 13.57 -2.78 -8.65
N ASP A 63 12.95 -2.95 -9.81
CA ASP A 63 12.77 -4.22 -10.49
C ASP A 63 14.09 -4.98 -10.70
N GLU A 64 15.17 -4.27 -11.03
CA GLU A 64 16.51 -4.82 -11.24
C GLU A 64 17.15 -5.41 -9.98
N HIS A 65 16.65 -5.04 -8.80
CA HIS A 65 17.17 -5.48 -7.50
C HIS A 65 16.28 -6.48 -6.77
N ILE A 66 15.04 -6.69 -7.22
CA ILE A 66 14.02 -7.47 -6.48
C ILE A 66 14.44 -8.93 -6.23
N ASP A 67 15.09 -9.58 -7.20
CA ASP A 67 15.59 -10.96 -7.05
C ASP A 67 16.73 -11.03 -6.04
N LYS A 68 17.70 -10.11 -6.14
CA LYS A 68 18.82 -10.00 -5.20
C LYS A 68 18.30 -9.77 -3.77
N ALA A 69 17.29 -8.91 -3.61
CA ALA A 69 16.68 -8.64 -2.32
C ALA A 69 16.03 -9.87 -1.71
N ARG A 70 15.20 -10.58 -2.49
CA ARG A 70 14.57 -11.85 -2.07
C ARG A 70 15.63 -12.84 -1.59
N ASP A 71 16.66 -13.06 -2.39
CA ASP A 71 17.69 -14.07 -2.11
C ASP A 71 18.53 -13.71 -0.88
N LEU A 72 18.84 -12.43 -0.69
CA LEU A 72 19.53 -11.96 0.51
C LEU A 72 18.68 -12.12 1.78
N LEU A 73 17.39 -11.82 1.72
CA LEU A 73 16.49 -11.99 2.87
C LEU A 73 16.29 -13.47 3.22
N LEU A 74 16.16 -14.34 2.21
CA LEU A 74 16.19 -15.80 2.40
C LEU A 74 17.48 -16.26 3.08
N ALA A 75 18.64 -15.80 2.59
CA ALA A 75 19.94 -16.14 3.14
C ALA A 75 20.15 -15.57 4.57
N ALA A 76 19.50 -14.45 4.89
CA ALA A 76 19.46 -13.86 6.23
C ALA A 76 18.49 -14.57 7.18
N GLY A 77 17.78 -15.60 6.70
CA GLY A 77 16.91 -16.44 7.51
C GLY A 77 15.46 -15.95 7.62
N CYS A 78 15.01 -15.02 6.78
CA CYS A 78 13.59 -14.71 6.65
C CYS A 78 12.87 -15.94 6.06
N PRO A 79 11.95 -16.58 6.80
CA PRO A 79 11.33 -17.81 6.34
C PRO A 79 10.32 -17.48 5.23
N PRO A 80 10.35 -18.19 4.09
CA PRO A 80 9.35 -18.01 3.05
C PRO A 80 7.96 -18.41 3.57
N CYS A 81 6.93 -17.93 2.89
CA CYS A 81 5.57 -18.34 3.16
C CYS A 81 5.41 -19.86 3.23
N GLN A 82 4.89 -20.35 4.34
CA GLN A 82 4.71 -21.78 4.58
C GLN A 82 3.40 -22.33 3.99
N VAL A 83 2.49 -21.45 3.57
CA VAL A 83 1.15 -21.80 3.10
C VAL A 83 1.15 -22.18 1.60
N GLY A 84 2.20 -21.79 0.86
CA GLY A 84 2.36 -22.14 -0.55
C GLY A 84 1.20 -21.65 -1.42
N SER A 85 0.63 -22.54 -2.23
CA SER A 85 -0.47 -22.22 -3.16
C SER A 85 -1.79 -21.83 -2.47
N HIS A 86 -1.93 -22.09 -1.17
CA HIS A 86 -3.11 -21.70 -0.38
C HIS A 86 -2.92 -20.35 0.31
N CYS A 87 -1.83 -19.64 0.02
CA CYS A 87 -1.58 -18.34 0.60
C CYS A 87 -2.70 -17.35 0.23
N PRO A 88 -3.26 -16.60 1.21
CA PRO A 88 -4.35 -15.66 0.99
C PRO A 88 -4.07 -14.61 -0.11
N PHE A 89 -2.81 -14.21 -0.33
CA PHE A 89 -2.44 -13.27 -1.40
C PHE A 89 -2.82 -13.76 -2.81
N TYR A 90 -2.90 -15.07 -3.03
CA TYR A 90 -3.27 -15.65 -4.33
C TYR A 90 -4.78 -15.91 -4.45
N HIS A 91 -5.57 -15.59 -3.42
CA HIS A 91 -7.01 -15.77 -3.47
C HIS A 91 -7.63 -14.75 -4.46
N PRO A 92 -8.59 -15.14 -5.32
CA PRO A 92 -9.18 -14.23 -6.30
C PRO A 92 -9.83 -12.97 -5.69
N TYR A 93 -10.31 -13.06 -4.45
CA TYR A 93 -10.90 -11.94 -3.71
C TYR A 93 -9.90 -11.22 -2.81
N ALA A 94 -8.61 -11.51 -2.92
CA ALA A 94 -7.59 -10.74 -2.21
C ALA A 94 -7.64 -9.28 -2.69
N SER A 95 -7.91 -8.38 -1.74
CA SER A 95 -8.00 -6.95 -1.97
C SER A 95 -6.64 -6.28 -2.12
N ARG A 96 -5.57 -6.92 -1.64
CA ARG A 96 -4.21 -6.37 -1.65
C ARG A 96 -3.49 -6.66 -2.97
N ALA A 97 -2.44 -5.89 -3.24
CA ALA A 97 -1.49 -6.21 -4.31
C ALA A 97 -0.82 -7.57 -4.01
N ILE A 98 -0.45 -8.32 -5.05
CA ILE A 98 0.27 -9.58 -4.84
C ILE A 98 1.77 -9.27 -4.77
N PRO A 99 2.44 -9.52 -3.63
CA PRO A 99 3.86 -9.26 -3.51
C PRO A 99 4.67 -10.20 -4.41
N TYR A 100 5.80 -9.72 -4.92
CA TYR A 100 6.76 -10.53 -5.67
C TYR A 100 7.28 -11.69 -4.83
N ALA A 101 7.58 -11.40 -3.56
CA ALA A 101 7.94 -12.39 -2.56
C ALA A 101 7.42 -11.91 -1.20
N HIS A 102 7.04 -12.84 -0.34
CA HIS A 102 6.71 -12.52 1.05
C HIS A 102 7.23 -13.56 2.02
N PHE A 103 7.49 -13.11 3.24
CA PHE A 103 8.10 -13.87 4.33
C PHE A 103 7.25 -13.79 5.59
N ASN A 104 7.26 -14.85 6.38
CA ASN A 104 6.55 -14.90 7.66
C ASN A 104 7.46 -14.36 8.78
N LEU A 105 7.22 -13.15 9.29
CA LEU A 105 8.10 -12.53 10.28
C LEU A 105 7.75 -12.91 11.72
N VAL A 106 6.48 -12.79 12.10
CA VAL A 106 6.02 -13.01 13.47
C VAL A 106 4.79 -13.88 13.45
N ASP A 107 4.82 -14.96 14.22
CA ASP A 107 3.70 -15.84 14.46
C ASP A 107 2.70 -15.16 15.40
N CYS A 108 1.54 -14.78 14.86
CA CYS A 108 0.46 -14.17 15.64
C CYS A 108 -0.33 -15.22 16.42
N GLY A 109 -0.24 -16.49 16.00
CA GLY A 109 -1.04 -17.59 16.54
C GLY A 109 -2.21 -17.96 15.63
N PRO A 110 -3.14 -18.78 16.12
CA PRO A 110 -4.36 -19.12 15.38
C PRO A 110 -5.28 -17.90 15.21
N LEU A 111 -6.08 -17.86 14.14
CA LEU A 111 -7.10 -16.82 13.94
C LEU A 111 -8.02 -16.71 15.16
N ASP A 112 -8.15 -15.51 15.71
CA ASP A 112 -9.15 -15.21 16.72
C ASP A 112 -10.56 -15.36 16.12
N PHE A 113 -11.50 -15.88 16.93
CA PHE A 113 -12.90 -16.12 16.54
C PHE A 113 -13.12 -17.11 15.37
N TYR A 114 -12.09 -17.81 14.91
CA TYR A 114 -12.25 -18.93 13.98
C TYR A 114 -13.08 -20.04 14.62
N LYS A 115 -13.92 -20.71 13.84
CA LYS A 115 -14.80 -21.79 14.28
C LYS A 115 -14.30 -23.11 13.68
N PRO A 116 -13.44 -23.87 14.38
CA PRO A 116 -12.87 -25.10 13.86
C PRO A 116 -13.92 -26.15 13.47
N GLU A 117 -15.06 -26.12 14.17
CA GLU A 117 -16.18 -27.04 13.92
C GLU A 117 -16.84 -26.80 12.55
N ILE A 118 -16.68 -25.60 11.99
CA ILE A 118 -17.26 -25.21 10.69
C ILE A 118 -16.21 -25.28 9.58
N PHE A 119 -14.98 -24.83 9.86
CA PHE A 119 -13.99 -24.55 8.83
C PHE A 119 -12.77 -25.48 8.85
N GLY A 120 -12.65 -26.36 9.86
CA GLY A 120 -11.53 -27.30 9.99
C GLY A 120 -10.44 -26.83 10.94
N GLU A 121 -9.17 -27.13 10.64
CA GLU A 121 -8.05 -26.72 11.50
C GLU A 121 -7.80 -25.21 11.38
N ASN A 122 -7.64 -24.53 12.53
CA ASN A 122 -7.43 -23.08 12.56
C ASN A 122 -6.09 -22.71 11.93
N PRO A 123 -6.08 -21.96 10.81
CA PRO A 123 -4.83 -21.55 10.18
C PRO A 123 -4.09 -20.56 11.09
N ARG A 124 -2.75 -20.55 10.98
CA ARG A 124 -1.91 -19.62 11.74
C ARG A 124 -1.77 -18.32 10.97
N GLU A 125 -1.90 -17.21 11.69
CA GLU A 125 -1.66 -15.87 11.19
C GLU A 125 -0.23 -15.44 11.42
N TRP A 126 0.26 -14.61 10.50
CA TRP A 126 1.63 -14.11 10.53
C TRP A 126 1.64 -12.64 10.16
N TYR A 127 2.40 -11.84 10.91
CA TYR A 127 2.91 -10.59 10.33
C TYR A 127 3.89 -10.94 9.23
N THR A 128 3.71 -10.33 8.06
CA THR A 128 4.52 -10.64 6.89
C THR A 128 5.52 -9.54 6.56
N LEU A 129 6.60 -9.89 5.85
CA LEU A 129 7.40 -8.95 5.06
C LEU A 129 7.04 -9.18 3.61
N GLU A 130 6.59 -8.15 2.92
CA GLU A 130 6.10 -8.19 1.55
C GLU A 130 7.00 -7.34 0.66
N LEU A 131 7.56 -7.95 -0.39
CA LEU A 131 8.39 -7.25 -1.37
C LEU A 131 7.57 -6.98 -2.64
N PHE A 132 7.50 -5.73 -3.05
CA PHE A 132 6.84 -5.29 -4.27
C PHE A 132 7.86 -4.75 -5.27
N LYS A 133 7.62 -5.00 -6.55
CA LYS A 133 8.38 -4.31 -7.61
C LYS A 133 7.94 -2.86 -7.70
N LYS A 134 8.87 -1.96 -7.98
CA LYS A 134 8.56 -0.54 -8.24
C LYS A 134 7.59 -0.41 -9.40
N SER A 135 7.79 -1.14 -10.48
CA SER A 135 6.89 -1.12 -11.65
C SER A 135 5.45 -1.56 -11.35
N ASP A 136 5.23 -2.31 -10.28
CA ASP A 136 3.92 -2.85 -9.92
C ASP A 136 3.07 -1.87 -9.09
N VAL A 137 3.68 -0.98 -8.30
CA VAL A 137 2.94 -0.13 -7.34
C VAL A 137 3.37 1.33 -7.30
N LEU A 138 4.55 1.67 -7.84
CA LEU A 138 5.16 3.00 -7.79
C LEU A 138 5.74 3.42 -9.17
N TRP A 139 5.12 3.00 -10.28
CA TRP A 139 5.67 3.24 -11.62
C TRP A 139 5.71 4.72 -12.03
N GLY A 140 4.83 5.55 -11.44
CA GLY A 140 4.83 7.01 -11.65
C GLY A 140 5.85 7.76 -10.80
N ALA A 141 6.44 7.12 -9.79
CA ALA A 141 7.37 7.76 -8.87
C ALA A 141 8.80 7.82 -9.44
N PRO A 142 9.60 8.84 -9.06
CA PRO A 142 11.03 8.91 -9.40
C PRO A 142 11.82 7.71 -8.87
N GLU A 143 13.08 7.59 -9.29
CA GLU A 143 13.94 6.51 -8.80
C GLU A 143 14.11 6.53 -7.28
N ILE A 144 14.03 5.35 -6.67
CA ILE A 144 14.13 5.21 -5.22
C ILE A 144 15.58 5.48 -4.84
N PRO A 145 15.86 6.47 -3.97
CA PRO A 145 17.23 6.79 -3.61
C PRO A 145 17.84 5.69 -2.72
N LEU A 146 19.12 5.40 -2.94
CA LEU A 146 19.87 4.50 -2.06
C LEU A 146 20.14 5.17 -0.70
N SER A 147 20.54 6.45 -0.72
CA SER A 147 20.77 7.24 0.50
C SER A 147 19.47 7.83 1.06
N PRO A 148 19.44 8.24 2.33
CA PRO A 148 18.31 9.00 2.86
C PRO A 148 18.04 10.27 2.02
N PRO A 149 16.77 10.59 1.73
CA PRO A 149 16.42 11.79 0.99
C PRO A 149 16.80 13.05 1.75
N THR A 150 16.94 14.16 1.03
CA THR A 150 17.19 15.45 1.67
C THR A 150 15.94 15.92 2.42
N PRO A 151 16.06 16.77 3.47
CA PRO A 151 14.88 17.26 4.21
C PRO A 151 13.87 18.04 3.38
N SER A 152 14.28 18.57 2.22
CA SER A 152 13.43 19.30 1.27
C SER A 152 13.00 18.44 0.07
N ASP A 153 13.27 17.14 0.09
CA ASP A 153 12.90 16.24 -1.00
C ASP A 153 11.36 16.17 -1.14
N PRO A 154 10.82 16.42 -2.34
CA PRO A 154 9.37 16.44 -2.56
C PRO A 154 8.77 15.03 -2.70
N ASP A 155 9.58 14.02 -3.03
CA ASP A 155 9.12 12.71 -3.45
C ASP A 155 9.25 11.66 -2.35
N TYR A 156 10.32 11.75 -1.56
CA TYR A 156 10.64 10.78 -0.52
C TYR A 156 10.96 11.44 0.81
N TRP A 157 10.36 10.92 1.87
CA TRP A 157 10.59 11.35 3.25
C TRP A 157 11.26 10.19 4.01
N THR A 158 11.55 10.41 5.29
CA THR A 158 11.95 9.34 6.21
C THR A 158 10.90 9.17 7.30
N VAL A 159 10.89 8.01 7.97
CA VAL A 159 10.00 7.77 9.13
C VAL A 159 10.27 8.72 10.31
N THR A 160 11.43 9.38 10.31
CA THR A 160 11.88 10.40 11.27
C THR A 160 11.68 11.83 10.76
N ASP A 161 11.05 12.03 9.59
CA ASP A 161 11.00 13.34 8.93
C ASP A 161 10.22 14.38 9.75
N ASP A 162 10.77 15.59 9.84
CA ASP A 162 10.21 16.67 10.63
C ASP A 162 8.87 17.21 10.13
N ARG A 163 8.47 16.87 8.90
CA ARG A 163 7.16 17.17 8.33
C ARG A 163 6.06 16.23 8.85
N LEU A 164 6.42 15.05 9.34
CA LEU A 164 5.47 14.12 9.97
C LEU A 164 5.13 14.59 11.39
N PRO A 165 3.86 14.64 11.80
CA PRO A 165 3.51 15.03 13.16
C PRO A 165 4.04 14.04 14.20
N GLU A 166 4.52 14.54 15.33
CA GLU A 166 4.85 13.71 16.48
C GLU A 166 3.56 13.35 17.25
N VAL A 167 3.34 12.06 17.47
CA VAL A 167 2.19 11.52 18.19
C VAL A 167 2.70 10.59 19.28
N ALA A 168 1.94 10.48 20.38
CA ALA A 168 2.30 9.57 21.46
C ALA A 168 2.47 8.14 20.93
N ILE A 169 3.51 7.46 21.40
CA ILE A 169 3.96 6.16 20.89
C ILE A 169 2.87 5.08 20.93
N GLU A 170 1.92 5.19 21.87
CA GLU A 170 0.81 4.26 22.04
C GLU A 170 -0.13 4.23 20.85
N TYR A 171 -0.20 5.31 20.07
CA TYR A 171 -1.06 5.37 18.89
C TYR A 171 -0.44 4.71 17.67
N GLN A 172 0.88 4.47 17.66
CA GLN A 172 1.62 3.99 16.48
C GLN A 172 1.36 4.82 15.21
N LEU A 173 1.13 6.13 15.37
CA LEU A 173 0.91 7.08 14.28
C LEU A 173 2.05 8.09 14.18
N GLY A 174 2.13 8.73 13.02
CA GLY A 174 3.03 9.87 12.83
C GLY A 174 4.50 9.48 12.79
N ARG A 175 5.34 10.43 13.22
CA ARG A 175 6.79 10.29 13.23
C ARG A 175 7.28 9.23 14.21
N ILE A 176 8.25 8.42 13.78
CA ILE A 176 8.96 7.48 14.65
C ILE A 176 10.24 8.16 15.16
N VAL A 177 10.11 8.95 16.22
CA VAL A 177 11.21 9.78 16.77
C VAL A 177 12.41 8.95 17.25
N ASP A 178 12.16 7.73 17.71
CA ASP A 178 13.15 6.80 18.27
C ASP A 178 13.69 5.79 17.24
N ALA A 179 13.39 5.97 15.95
CA ALA A 179 13.91 5.10 14.91
C ALA A 179 15.44 5.17 14.87
N ASP A 180 16.09 4.01 14.88
CA ASP A 180 17.54 3.88 14.83
C ASP A 180 18.09 3.86 13.39
N TYR A 181 17.21 3.99 12.38
CA TYR A 181 17.56 4.06 10.97
C TYR A 181 16.60 4.95 10.16
N PRO A 182 17.10 5.75 9.20
CA PRO A 182 16.27 6.62 8.36
C PRO A 182 15.55 5.82 7.26
N VAL A 183 14.53 5.05 7.64
CA VAL A 183 13.70 4.30 6.69
C VAL A 183 12.97 5.27 5.77
N LYS A 184 13.08 5.04 4.45
CA LYS A 184 12.48 5.86 3.40
C LYS A 184 10.99 5.55 3.28
N ILE A 185 10.17 6.59 3.10
CA ILE A 185 8.74 6.49 2.75
C ILE A 185 8.44 7.43 1.56
N PRO A 186 7.42 7.18 0.72
CA PRO A 186 6.96 8.17 -0.24
C PRO A 186 6.39 9.38 0.51
N SER A 187 6.53 10.57 -0.07
CA SER A 187 5.80 11.74 0.42
C SER A 187 4.29 11.49 0.34
N PRO A 188 3.47 12.20 1.13
CA PRO A 188 2.01 12.05 1.07
C PRO A 188 1.46 12.30 -0.34
N ALA A 189 2.02 13.26 -1.07
CA ALA A 189 1.66 13.54 -2.45
C ALA A 189 1.99 12.38 -3.40
N ARG A 190 3.19 11.77 -3.29
CA ARG A 190 3.57 10.59 -4.08
C ARG A 190 2.75 9.35 -3.72
N PHE A 191 2.40 9.19 -2.45
CA PHE A 191 1.54 8.10 -2.01
C PHE A 191 0.13 8.24 -2.60
N ALA A 192 -0.47 9.44 -2.51
CA ALA A 192 -1.79 9.73 -3.08
C ALA A 192 -1.83 9.57 -4.61
N GLU A 193 -0.81 10.06 -5.32
CA GLU A 193 -0.67 9.84 -6.75
C GLU A 193 -0.61 8.35 -7.10
N SER A 194 0.22 7.60 -6.39
CA SER A 194 0.41 6.17 -6.68
C SER A 194 -0.87 5.38 -6.45
N LEU A 195 -1.61 5.67 -5.37
CA LEU A 195 -2.94 5.10 -5.15
C LEU A 195 -3.93 5.48 -6.27
N THR A 196 -3.87 6.71 -6.77
CA THR A 196 -4.73 7.18 -7.87
C THR A 196 -4.45 6.39 -9.16
N LEU A 197 -3.18 6.19 -9.48
CA LEU A 197 -2.75 5.40 -10.64
C LEU A 197 -3.15 3.91 -10.49
N LEU A 198 -2.98 3.35 -9.29
CA LEU A 198 -3.39 1.99 -8.95
C LEU A 198 -4.91 1.79 -9.08
N TYR A 199 -5.69 2.73 -8.56
CA TYR A 199 -7.14 2.75 -8.72
C TYR A 199 -7.53 2.75 -10.20
N PHE A 200 -6.91 3.60 -11.01
CA PHE A 200 -7.22 3.65 -12.44
C PHE A 200 -6.81 2.38 -13.20
N ARG A 201 -5.74 1.71 -12.78
CA ARG A 201 -5.30 0.44 -13.37
C ARG A 201 -6.23 -0.71 -13.01
N ASP A 202 -6.64 -0.78 -11.74
CA ASP A 202 -7.25 -1.98 -11.16
C ASP A 202 -8.77 -1.90 -11.01
N ASN A 203 -9.38 -0.71 -11.13
CA ASN A 203 -10.83 -0.50 -11.00
C ASN A 203 -11.54 -0.11 -12.30
N PHE A 204 -10.83 -0.17 -13.44
CA PHE A 204 -11.37 0.14 -14.76
C PHE A 204 -11.02 -0.90 -15.82
N PRO A 205 -11.94 -1.22 -16.76
CA PRO A 205 -13.32 -0.71 -16.82
C PRO A 205 -14.25 -1.30 -15.74
N GLU A 206 -13.87 -2.42 -15.14
CA GLU A 206 -14.66 -3.15 -14.15
C GLU A 206 -14.18 -2.86 -12.73
N GLU A 207 -15.10 -2.78 -11.77
CA GLU A 207 -14.70 -2.75 -10.36
C GLU A 207 -14.10 -4.07 -9.97
N THR A 208 -13.01 -4.02 -9.22
CA THR A 208 -12.39 -5.24 -8.70
C THR A 208 -12.18 -5.14 -7.20
N ALA A 209 -12.06 -6.29 -6.53
CA ALA A 209 -11.74 -6.33 -5.10
C ALA A 209 -10.49 -5.51 -4.76
N ARG A 210 -9.48 -5.55 -5.64
CA ARG A 210 -8.27 -4.75 -5.51
C ARG A 210 -8.48 -3.26 -5.81
N GLY A 211 -9.21 -2.94 -6.88
CA GLY A 211 -9.54 -1.56 -7.22
C GLY A 211 -10.30 -0.85 -6.10
N ASN A 212 -11.27 -1.52 -5.47
CA ASN A 212 -12.01 -0.99 -4.33
C ASN A 212 -11.14 -0.78 -3.08
N HIS A 213 -10.10 -1.58 -2.89
CA HIS A 213 -9.15 -1.35 -1.81
C HIS A 213 -8.31 -0.09 -2.03
N TRP A 214 -7.86 0.17 -3.26
CA TRP A 214 -7.18 1.44 -3.59
C TRP A 214 -8.09 2.64 -3.39
N ASP A 215 -9.37 2.53 -3.77
CA ASP A 215 -10.35 3.59 -3.54
C ASP A 215 -10.55 3.87 -2.04
N SER A 216 -10.65 2.81 -1.22
CA SER A 216 -10.72 2.96 0.24
C SER A 216 -9.53 3.75 0.79
N LEU A 217 -8.30 3.43 0.36
CA LEU A 217 -7.11 4.16 0.81
C LEU A 217 -7.07 5.59 0.27
N LEU A 218 -7.62 5.85 -0.93
CA LEU A 218 -7.77 7.21 -1.47
C LEU A 218 -8.75 8.05 -0.65
N VAL A 219 -9.84 7.45 -0.15
CA VAL A 219 -10.76 8.12 0.77
C VAL A 219 -10.02 8.55 2.04
N ASP A 220 -9.18 7.68 2.60
CA ASP A 220 -8.34 8.03 3.76
C ASP A 220 -7.33 9.14 3.43
N MET A 221 -6.73 9.13 2.23
CA MET A 221 -5.84 10.21 1.80
C MET A 221 -6.54 11.58 1.67
N LYS A 222 -7.87 11.62 1.47
CA LYS A 222 -8.63 12.89 1.56
C LYS A 222 -8.63 13.45 2.98
N VAL A 223 -8.56 12.59 4.01
CA VAL A 223 -8.40 13.03 5.40
C VAL A 223 -7.00 13.59 5.61
N VAL A 224 -5.97 12.93 5.07
CA VAL A 224 -4.58 13.43 5.11
C VAL A 224 -4.47 14.82 4.49
N LEU A 225 -5.06 15.02 3.30
CA LEU A 225 -5.12 16.31 2.60
C LEU A 225 -5.89 17.37 3.40
N LYS A 226 -7.15 17.09 3.79
CA LYS A 226 -8.07 18.12 4.30
C LYS A 226 -7.95 18.39 5.78
N LYS A 227 -7.60 17.38 6.58
CA LYS A 227 -7.59 17.46 8.05
C LYS A 227 -6.17 17.56 8.59
N HIS A 228 -5.25 16.79 8.04
CA HIS A 228 -3.87 16.74 8.52
C HIS A 228 -2.94 17.69 7.76
N CYS A 229 -3.34 18.16 6.58
CA CYS A 229 -2.60 19.12 5.76
C CYS A 229 -1.14 18.72 5.55
N LEU A 230 -0.88 17.42 5.33
CA LEU A 230 0.49 16.92 5.10
C LEU A 230 0.99 17.16 3.67
N PHE A 231 0.08 17.54 2.77
CA PHE A 231 0.33 17.96 1.40
C PHE A 231 -0.88 18.75 0.89
N GLU A 232 -0.69 19.49 -0.20
CA GLU A 232 -1.72 20.25 -0.91
C GLU A 232 -1.97 19.65 -2.30
N LEU A 233 -3.05 20.07 -2.97
CA LEU A 233 -3.34 19.61 -4.34
C LEU A 233 -2.27 20.05 -5.35
N GLU A 234 -1.56 21.15 -5.09
CA GLU A 234 -0.45 21.63 -5.92
C GLU A 234 0.83 20.80 -5.79
N ASP A 235 0.94 19.99 -4.72
CA ASP A 235 2.05 19.03 -4.56
C ASP A 235 1.84 17.76 -5.41
N LEU A 236 0.60 17.52 -5.86
CA LEU A 236 0.34 16.49 -6.86
C LEU A 236 0.90 16.95 -8.20
N PRO A 237 1.46 16.05 -9.01
CA PRO A 237 1.96 16.46 -10.31
C PRO A 237 0.79 17.00 -11.16
N GLU A 238 1.05 18.04 -11.96
CA GLU A 238 0.06 18.87 -12.67
C GLU A 238 -1.05 18.07 -13.37
N LYS A 239 -0.72 16.85 -13.81
CA LYS A 239 -1.62 15.93 -14.50
C LYS A 239 -2.78 15.44 -13.63
N ASN A 240 -2.67 15.44 -12.30
CA ASN A 240 -3.66 14.86 -11.38
C ASN A 240 -4.61 15.90 -10.76
N ALA A 241 -4.42 17.20 -11.04
CA ALA A 241 -5.11 18.29 -10.34
C ALA A 241 -6.50 18.64 -10.91
N SER A 242 -6.90 18.10 -12.07
CA SER A 242 -8.18 18.47 -12.69
C SER A 242 -8.89 17.28 -13.36
N HIS A 243 -10.10 16.96 -12.87
CA HIS A 243 -11.04 15.96 -13.39
C HIS A 243 -10.67 14.49 -13.16
N VAL A 244 -10.81 14.03 -11.92
CA VAL A 244 -10.77 12.60 -11.57
C VAL A 244 -12.06 11.93 -12.08
N GLY A 245 -11.97 11.21 -13.20
CA GLY A 245 -13.10 10.48 -13.78
C GLY A 245 -12.69 9.58 -14.95
N GLU A 246 -13.64 8.85 -15.54
CA GLU A 246 -13.42 7.88 -16.63
C GLU A 246 -12.63 8.45 -17.82
N LYS A 247 -12.91 9.71 -18.20
CA LYS A 247 -12.22 10.39 -19.31
C LYS A 247 -10.74 10.60 -19.03
N PHE A 248 -10.39 10.89 -17.77
CA PHE A 248 -9.00 11.05 -17.34
C PHE A 248 -8.29 9.69 -17.30
N ALA A 249 -8.93 8.67 -16.74
CA ALA A 249 -8.42 7.29 -16.77
C ALA A 249 -8.15 6.81 -18.21
N ALA A 250 -9.09 7.05 -19.12
CA ALA A 250 -8.96 6.72 -20.53
C ALA A 250 -7.84 7.52 -21.22
N ALA A 251 -7.66 8.80 -20.89
CA ALA A 251 -6.58 9.62 -21.40
C ALA A 251 -5.21 9.11 -20.94
N MET A 252 -5.07 8.80 -19.64
CA MET A 252 -3.84 8.23 -19.06
C MET A 252 -3.47 6.90 -19.71
N ARG A 253 -4.45 6.01 -19.94
CA ARG A 253 -4.23 4.74 -20.66
C ARG A 253 -3.82 4.97 -22.11
N LYS A 254 -4.50 5.88 -22.83
CA LYS A 254 -4.16 6.22 -24.22
C LYS A 254 -2.75 6.80 -24.35
N ALA A 255 -2.30 7.54 -23.33
CA ALA A 255 -0.94 8.07 -23.25
C ALA A 255 0.11 7.01 -22.84
N GLY A 256 -0.32 5.80 -22.45
CA GLY A 256 0.56 4.74 -21.96
C GLY A 256 1.07 4.97 -20.53
N GLU A 257 0.47 5.90 -19.79
CA GLU A 257 0.90 6.28 -18.42
C GLU A 257 0.34 5.33 -17.35
N VAL A 258 -0.74 4.61 -17.65
CA VAL A 258 -1.31 3.57 -16.79
C VAL A 258 -1.32 2.25 -17.58
N PRO A 259 -0.75 1.16 -17.04
CA PRO A 259 -0.82 -0.15 -17.68
C PRO A 259 -2.27 -0.53 -18.01
N GLU A 260 -2.49 -1.14 -19.18
CA GLU A 260 -3.86 -1.49 -19.60
C GLU A 260 -4.56 -2.47 -18.65
N ARG A 261 -3.78 -3.31 -17.96
CA ARG A 261 -4.29 -4.30 -17.01
C ARG A 261 -3.39 -4.42 -15.81
N SER A 262 -4.00 -4.75 -14.68
CA SER A 262 -3.32 -5.28 -13.50
C SER A 262 -2.44 -6.48 -13.90
N PRO A 263 -1.20 -6.59 -13.39
CA PRO A 263 -0.39 -7.80 -13.55
C PRO A 263 -0.95 -8.99 -12.76
N TRP A 264 -1.94 -8.75 -11.88
CA TRP A 264 -2.50 -9.75 -10.98
C TRP A 264 -3.99 -9.98 -11.22
N PRO A 265 -4.48 -11.23 -11.13
CA PRO A 265 -5.90 -11.51 -11.16
C PRO A 265 -6.61 -10.84 -9.97
N SER A 266 -7.83 -10.36 -10.18
CA SER A 266 -8.72 -9.89 -9.11
C SER A 266 -10.15 -10.20 -9.49
N ALA A 267 -10.97 -10.59 -8.52
CA ALA A 267 -12.40 -10.78 -8.72
C ALA A 267 -13.04 -9.44 -9.08
N VAL A 268 -13.91 -9.47 -10.09
CA VAL A 268 -14.78 -8.36 -10.45
C VAL A 268 -15.89 -8.26 -9.40
N LEU A 269 -16.13 -7.06 -8.90
CA LEU A 269 -17.20 -6.74 -7.96
C LEU A 269 -18.32 -6.04 -8.74
N GLY A 270 -19.53 -6.59 -8.67
CA GLY A 270 -20.70 -6.09 -9.41
C GLY A 270 -21.19 -7.02 -10.51
N LEU A 271 -22.46 -6.86 -10.89
CA LEU A 271 -23.08 -7.64 -11.96
C LEU A 271 -22.61 -7.11 -13.33
N PRO A 272 -22.33 -7.96 -14.33
CA PRO A 272 -21.96 -7.48 -15.66
C PRO A 272 -22.93 -6.41 -16.18
N GLY A 273 -22.42 -5.25 -16.59
CA GLY A 273 -23.22 -4.15 -17.13
C GLY A 273 -23.74 -3.13 -16.11
N TRP A 274 -23.51 -3.33 -14.80
CA TRP A 274 -24.12 -2.46 -13.77
C TRP A 274 -23.68 -1.00 -13.85
N ARG A 275 -22.46 -0.70 -14.34
CA ARG A 275 -22.00 0.69 -14.55
C ARG A 275 -22.76 1.35 -15.70
N GLU A 276 -23.04 0.61 -16.77
CA GLU A 276 -23.88 1.07 -17.87
C GLU A 276 -25.33 1.30 -17.41
N GLU A 277 -25.83 0.48 -16.49
CA GLU A 277 -27.13 0.70 -15.87
C GLU A 277 -27.14 1.95 -14.97
N LEU A 278 -26.11 2.14 -14.14
CA LEU A 278 -25.97 3.30 -13.26
C LEU A 278 -25.89 4.60 -14.06
N LYS A 279 -25.07 4.61 -15.12
CA LYS A 279 -24.92 5.75 -16.01
C LYS A 279 -26.22 6.11 -16.71
N ARG A 280 -26.99 5.11 -17.15
CA ARG A 280 -28.33 5.33 -17.72
C ARG A 280 -29.27 5.95 -16.69
N TRP A 281 -29.23 5.52 -15.42
CA TRP A 281 -30.04 6.13 -14.36
C TRP A 281 -29.62 7.57 -14.03
N GLU A 282 -28.33 7.88 -14.06
CA GLU A 282 -27.83 9.25 -13.87
C GLU A 282 -28.25 10.16 -15.03
N GLU A 283 -28.15 9.68 -16.27
CA GLU A 283 -28.61 10.39 -17.47
C GLU A 283 -30.13 10.61 -17.45
N GLU A 284 -30.92 9.59 -17.10
CA GLU A 284 -32.38 9.68 -16.93
C GLU A 284 -32.76 10.68 -15.82
N GLY A 285 -32.06 10.66 -14.68
CA GLY A 285 -32.30 11.60 -13.58
C GLY A 285 -31.92 13.05 -13.90
N GLU A 286 -30.85 13.27 -14.68
CA GLU A 286 -30.49 14.61 -15.16
C GLU A 286 -31.50 15.17 -16.18
N GLU A 287 -32.13 14.32 -17.00
CA GLU A 287 -33.19 14.71 -17.92
C GLU A 287 -34.47 15.09 -17.14
N GLU A 288 -34.88 14.30 -16.15
CA GLU A 288 -36.04 14.60 -15.30
C GLU A 288 -35.88 15.95 -14.56
N VAL A 289 -34.70 16.23 -14.00
CA VAL A 289 -34.42 17.51 -13.32
C VAL A 289 -34.45 18.70 -14.29
N LYS A 290 -34.00 18.51 -15.54
CA LYS A 290 -34.07 19.56 -16.57
C LYS A 290 -35.51 19.82 -17.04
N GLU A 291 -36.34 18.78 -17.11
CA GLU A 291 -37.76 18.91 -17.43
C GLU A 291 -38.54 19.62 -16.31
N GLU A 292 -38.27 19.32 -15.03
CA GLU A 292 -38.91 20.01 -13.90
C GLU A 292 -38.50 21.49 -13.78
N GLN A 293 -37.29 21.86 -14.20
CA GLN A 293 -36.82 23.26 -14.17
C GLN A 293 -37.32 24.10 -15.34
N THR A 294 -37.91 23.48 -16.37
CA THR A 294 -38.43 24.16 -17.56
C THR A 294 -39.96 24.21 -17.63
N ALA A 295 -40.65 23.60 -16.65
CA ALA A 295 -42.09 23.67 -16.43
C ALA A 295 -42.50 24.80 -15.46
#